data_AF-A0A3D2DK81-F1
#
_entry.id   AF-A0A3D2DK81-F1
#
_cell.length_a   1.000
_cell.length_b   1.000
_cell.length_c   1.000
_cell.angle_alpha   90.00
_cell.angle_beta   90.00
_cell.angle_gamma   90.00
#
_symmetry.space_group_name_H-M   'P 1'
#
loop_
_entity.id
_entity.type
_entity.pdbx_description
1 polymer ?
#
loop_
_entity_poly.entity_id
_entity_poly.type
_entity_poly.pdbx_seq_one_letter_code
_entity_poly.pdbx_strand_id
1 'polypeptide(L)'
;MNEKPGWFHISKTSGNKRLARSMLLILCAAISLIFTGAFITYAVLKTVTPTATNVFQSDKNIRIKLDEPQWEDHGRSEALGYVPGQKIDKDPTVTLQADSVDSYVALKVQYYGADNKELTGEEFGKLYLNKDKQDEINSEGIDYSYAWEYIGMAADDKGEVYIYKDILSQDAASTVKKENMTEPLFTRVYLSSDIHQDEVKKKLPEFNIKITAYAIQANGNTYDSAKTEMMSFINSIADY
;
A
#
# COMPACT_ATOMS: atom_id res chain seq x y z
N MET A 1 -62.16 -78.21 29.82
CA MET A 1 -63.14 -77.10 29.79
C MET A 1 -62.71 -76.06 30.81
N ASN A 2 -62.65 -74.81 30.34
CA ASN A 2 -62.96 -73.56 31.02
C ASN A 2 -62.19 -73.10 32.27
N GLU A 3 -61.48 -71.99 32.05
CA GLU A 3 -61.57 -70.70 32.75
C GLU A 3 -61.32 -70.62 34.28
N LYS A 4 -60.21 -69.92 34.61
CA LYS A 4 -59.88 -68.93 35.68
C LYS A 4 -60.81 -68.79 36.92
N PRO A 5 -60.35 -68.23 38.07
CA PRO A 5 -59.09 -67.53 38.37
C PRO A 5 -58.44 -67.90 39.74
N GLY A 6 -57.26 -67.32 40.01
CA GLY A 6 -56.93 -66.89 41.38
C GLY A 6 -55.57 -67.31 41.95
N TRP A 7 -54.79 -66.26 42.26
CA TRP A 7 -53.76 -66.16 43.30
C TRP A 7 -52.38 -66.74 43.00
N PHE A 8 -51.34 -65.90 43.10
CA PHE A 8 -50.31 -66.03 44.13
C PHE A 8 -49.39 -64.80 44.11
N HIS A 9 -49.32 -64.10 45.25
CA HIS A 9 -48.23 -63.19 45.58
C HIS A 9 -46.94 -64.00 45.79
N ILE A 10 -45.83 -63.60 45.17
CA ILE A 10 -44.50 -64.09 45.55
C ILE A 10 -43.53 -62.90 45.61
N SER A 11 -43.01 -62.70 46.81
CA SER A 11 -41.88 -61.84 47.17
C SER A 11 -40.59 -62.26 46.47
N LYS A 12 -39.72 -61.31 46.12
CA LYS A 12 -38.27 -61.57 46.16
C LYS A 12 -37.45 -60.31 46.41
N THR A 13 -36.46 -60.54 47.24
CA THR A 13 -35.47 -59.65 47.84
C THR A 13 -34.23 -59.47 46.95
N SER A 14 -33.53 -58.37 47.24
CA SER A 14 -32.06 -58.20 47.23
C SER A 14 -31.31 -58.06 45.90
N GLY A 15 -30.35 -57.12 45.89
CA GLY A 15 -29.04 -57.38 45.27
C GLY A 15 -28.45 -56.33 44.32
N ASN A 16 -27.89 -55.24 44.89
CA ASN A 16 -26.65 -54.54 44.53
C ASN A 16 -26.19 -54.24 43.08
N LYS A 17 -25.94 -52.92 42.89
CA LYS A 17 -24.83 -52.23 42.16
C LYS A 17 -24.78 -52.29 40.62
N ARG A 18 -24.96 -51.13 39.98
CA ARG A 18 -24.02 -50.54 39.00
C ARG A 18 -24.46 -49.15 38.48
N LEU A 19 -23.45 -48.31 38.27
CA LEU A 19 -23.45 -46.95 37.73
C LEU A 19 -24.09 -46.84 36.33
N ALA A 20 -24.92 -45.83 36.10
CA ALA A 20 -24.95 -45.04 34.85
C ALA A 20 -25.81 -43.78 35.02
N ARG A 21 -25.26 -42.67 34.52
CA ARG A 21 -25.79 -41.30 34.49
C ARG A 21 -27.17 -41.21 33.81
N SER A 22 -28.11 -40.48 34.39
CA SER A 22 -29.13 -39.73 33.63
C SER A 22 -29.77 -38.64 34.49
N MET A 23 -30.24 -37.61 33.80
CA MET A 23 -30.64 -36.28 34.23
C MET A 23 -31.78 -36.26 35.27
N LEU A 24 -31.76 -35.19 36.08
CA LEU A 24 -32.84 -34.17 36.20
C LEU A 24 -33.23 -33.83 37.66
N LEU A 25 -32.75 -32.64 38.07
CA LEU A 25 -33.27 -31.64 39.01
C LEU A 25 -34.46 -32.00 39.94
N ILE A 26 -34.24 -31.90 41.26
CA ILE A 26 -35.27 -31.48 42.24
C ILE A 26 -34.67 -30.44 43.20
N LEU A 27 -35.37 -29.31 43.28
CA LEU A 27 -35.13 -28.07 44.01
C LEU A 27 -35.52 -28.19 45.50
N CYS A 28 -34.72 -27.62 46.41
CA CYS A 28 -35.07 -27.24 47.79
C CYS A 28 -34.31 -25.93 48.07
N ALA A 29 -34.84 -24.84 48.62
CA ALA A 29 -36.13 -24.54 49.21
C ALA A 29 -36.26 -23.00 49.34
N ALA A 30 -37.50 -22.50 49.22
CA ALA A 30 -38.04 -21.27 49.81
C ALA A 30 -37.45 -19.93 49.31
N ILE A 31 -38.20 -18.85 49.07
CA ILE A 31 -39.29 -18.30 49.89
C ILE A 31 -40.29 -17.54 48.99
N SER A 32 -41.55 -17.78 49.33
CA SER A 32 -42.83 -17.19 48.98
C SER A 32 -42.88 -15.69 48.63
N LEU A 33 -43.73 -15.32 47.67
CA LEU A 33 -44.92 -14.50 47.95
C LEU A 33 -45.90 -14.51 46.77
N ILE A 34 -47.15 -14.77 47.12
CA ILE A 34 -48.33 -14.85 46.25
C ILE A 34 -48.81 -13.42 45.97
N PHE A 35 -49.09 -13.10 44.70
CA PHE A 35 -50.25 -12.26 44.36
C PHE A 35 -50.83 -12.72 43.02
N THR A 36 -52.06 -13.22 43.08
CA THR A 36 -52.92 -13.53 41.93
C THR A 36 -53.43 -12.24 41.30
N GLY A 37 -52.91 -11.93 40.11
CA GLY A 37 -53.52 -11.01 39.17
C GLY A 37 -53.36 -11.62 37.77
N ALA A 38 -54.46 -12.05 37.17
CA ALA A 38 -54.46 -12.63 35.83
C ALA A 38 -54.15 -11.55 34.79
N PHE A 39 -52.87 -11.33 34.51
CA PHE A 39 -52.41 -10.84 33.22
C PHE A 39 -51.93 -12.05 32.43
N ILE A 40 -52.54 -12.31 31.26
CA ILE A 40 -51.93 -13.21 30.28
C ILE A 40 -50.66 -12.51 29.79
N THR A 41 -49.55 -12.81 30.45
CA THR A 41 -48.24 -12.48 29.94
C THR A 41 -47.87 -13.59 28.96
N TYR A 42 -47.85 -13.26 27.66
CA TYR A 42 -47.13 -14.10 26.71
C TYR A 42 -45.65 -14.09 27.11
N ALA A 43 -45.19 -15.14 27.77
CA ALA A 43 -43.76 -15.38 27.94
C ALA A 43 -43.20 -15.80 26.56
N VAL A 44 -42.68 -14.83 25.81
CA VAL A 44 -41.87 -15.14 24.62
C VAL A 44 -40.49 -15.58 25.11
N LEU A 45 -40.12 -16.83 24.86
CA LEU A 45 -38.80 -17.36 25.21
C LEU A 45 -37.76 -16.72 24.28
N LYS A 46 -37.07 -15.70 24.77
CA LYS A 46 -35.99 -15.04 24.05
C LYS A 46 -34.66 -15.54 24.58
N THR A 47 -33.85 -16.09 23.68
CA THR A 47 -32.46 -16.43 23.93
C THR A 47 -31.60 -15.60 22.99
N VAL A 48 -30.51 -15.07 23.51
CA VAL A 48 -29.45 -14.45 22.71
C VAL A 48 -28.18 -15.23 23.00
N THR A 49 -27.46 -15.61 21.96
CA THR A 49 -26.10 -16.16 22.13
C THR A 49 -25.17 -15.04 22.61
N PRO A 50 -24.16 -15.33 23.44
CA PRO A 50 -23.13 -14.36 23.78
C PRO A 50 -22.49 -13.80 22.50
N THR A 51 -22.30 -12.48 22.44
CA THR A 51 -21.57 -11.82 21.36
C THR A 51 -20.09 -12.21 21.43
N ALA A 52 -19.57 -12.85 20.39
CA ALA A 52 -18.13 -13.05 20.23
C ALA A 52 -17.52 -11.79 19.57
N THR A 53 -16.60 -11.13 20.26
CA THR A 53 -15.84 -10.00 19.72
C THR A 53 -14.49 -10.51 19.22
N ASN A 54 -14.33 -10.62 17.89
CA ASN A 54 -13.04 -10.92 17.28
C ASN A 54 -12.32 -9.60 16.99
N VAL A 55 -11.12 -9.43 17.55
CA VAL A 55 -10.25 -8.29 17.26
C VAL A 55 -9.19 -8.75 16.27
N PHE A 56 -9.23 -8.19 15.05
CA PHE A 56 -8.19 -8.40 14.04
C PHE A 56 -7.22 -7.23 14.12
N GLN A 57 -5.95 -7.50 14.45
CA GLN A 57 -4.87 -6.50 14.50
C GLN A 57 -3.87 -6.79 13.39
N SER A 58 -3.32 -5.74 12.78
CA SER A 58 -2.25 -5.82 11.79
C SER A 58 -1.13 -4.91 12.24
N ASP A 59 0.09 -5.45 12.35
CA ASP A 59 1.35 -4.74 12.59
C ASP A 59 2.05 -4.30 11.30
N LYS A 60 1.43 -4.61 10.14
CA LYS A 60 1.94 -4.30 8.80
C LYS A 60 2.20 -2.80 8.61
N ASN A 61 3.34 -2.48 8.01
CA ASN A 61 3.77 -1.13 7.65
C ASN A 61 4.30 -1.13 6.21
N ILE A 62 4.35 0.05 5.58
CA ILE A 62 5.05 0.28 4.32
C ILE A 62 6.06 1.38 4.57
N ARG A 63 7.34 1.07 4.43
CA ARG A 63 8.42 2.03 4.54
C ARG A 63 9.29 1.96 3.30
N ILE A 64 9.45 3.09 2.63
CA ILE A 64 10.29 3.21 1.44
C ILE A 64 11.34 4.30 1.65
N LYS A 65 12.42 4.20 0.89
CA LYS A 65 13.46 5.21 0.78
C LYS A 65 13.69 5.54 -0.69
N LEU A 66 13.79 6.82 -1.02
CA LEU A 66 14.25 7.29 -2.31
C LEU A 66 15.73 7.65 -2.18
N ASP A 67 16.56 7.05 -3.01
CA ASP A 67 18.00 7.30 -3.06
C ASP A 67 18.43 7.62 -4.50
N GLU A 68 19.46 8.46 -4.61
CA GLU A 68 20.13 8.80 -5.88
C GLU A 68 21.67 8.78 -5.71
N PRO A 69 22.30 7.60 -5.58
CA PRO A 69 23.76 7.50 -5.40
C PRO A 69 24.60 8.23 -6.46
N GLN A 70 24.29 8.08 -7.75
CA GLN A 70 25.02 8.76 -8.84
C GLN A 70 24.82 10.27 -8.80
N TRP A 71 23.65 10.74 -8.38
CA TRP A 71 23.46 12.17 -8.11
C TRP A 71 24.37 12.66 -6.97
N GLU A 72 24.41 11.95 -5.83
CA GLU A 72 25.22 12.37 -4.69
C GLU A 72 26.73 12.30 -4.98
N ASP A 73 27.18 11.27 -5.69
CA ASP A 73 28.59 11.06 -6.02
C ASP A 73 29.08 11.96 -7.17
N HIS A 74 28.24 12.21 -8.17
CA HIS A 74 28.63 12.89 -9.40
C HIS A 74 27.69 14.04 -9.77
N GLY A 75 26.41 13.75 -10.01
CA GLY A 75 25.45 14.67 -10.62
C GLY A 75 25.27 16.01 -9.91
N ARG A 76 25.32 16.01 -8.57
CA ARG A 76 25.20 17.24 -7.77
C ARG A 76 26.35 18.20 -8.03
N SER A 77 27.56 17.67 -8.20
CA SER A 77 28.74 18.48 -8.52
C SER A 77 28.69 18.98 -9.96
N GLU A 78 28.21 18.14 -10.88
CA GLU A 78 28.00 18.46 -12.29
C GLU A 78 26.97 19.59 -12.47
N ALA A 79 25.89 19.57 -11.69
CA ALA A 79 24.81 20.55 -11.76
C ALA A 79 25.20 21.94 -11.22
N LEU A 80 26.11 22.02 -10.23
CA LEU A 80 26.48 23.28 -9.59
C LEU A 80 27.16 24.28 -10.54
N GLY A 81 27.84 23.76 -11.57
CA GLY A 81 28.58 24.56 -12.55
C GLY A 81 28.34 24.07 -13.96
N TYR A 82 27.11 23.66 -14.26
CA TYR A 82 26.80 23.04 -15.54
C TYR A 82 27.12 23.97 -16.72
N VAL A 83 27.46 23.37 -17.86
CA VAL A 83 27.59 24.06 -19.15
C VAL A 83 26.51 23.57 -20.13
N PRO A 84 26.06 24.41 -21.09
CA PRO A 84 25.11 23.97 -22.11
C PRO A 84 25.62 22.73 -22.86
N GLY A 85 24.71 21.80 -23.18
CA GLY A 85 25.04 20.52 -23.83
C GLY A 85 25.56 19.43 -22.87
N GLN A 86 25.76 19.74 -21.59
CA GLN A 86 26.27 18.79 -20.61
C GLN A 86 25.26 17.70 -20.28
N LYS A 87 25.76 16.54 -19.86
CA LYS A 87 25.00 15.44 -19.28
C LYS A 87 25.14 15.49 -17.76
N ILE A 88 24.03 15.32 -17.05
CA ILE A 88 23.99 15.29 -15.59
C ILE A 88 23.56 13.90 -15.14
N ASP A 89 24.39 13.26 -14.32
CA ASP A 89 24.10 11.94 -13.78
C ASP A 89 23.00 12.00 -12.70
N LYS A 90 22.08 11.04 -12.78
CA LYS A 90 20.93 10.86 -11.89
C LYS A 90 20.66 9.36 -11.71
N ASP A 91 19.87 8.99 -10.73
CA ASP A 91 19.47 7.58 -10.52
C ASP A 91 18.36 7.44 -9.45
N PRO A 92 17.22 8.14 -9.59
CA PRO A 92 16.06 7.97 -8.71
C PRO A 92 15.63 6.52 -8.55
N THR A 93 15.94 5.97 -7.38
CA THR A 93 15.73 4.56 -7.04
C THR A 93 14.96 4.44 -5.73
N VAL A 94 13.92 3.60 -5.72
CA VAL A 94 13.11 3.35 -4.51
C VAL A 94 13.53 2.02 -3.89
N THR A 95 13.82 2.03 -2.59
CA THR A 95 14.08 0.84 -1.77
C THR A 95 12.96 0.62 -0.76
N LEU A 96 12.39 -0.57 -0.75
CA LEU A 96 11.50 -1.08 0.29
C LEU A 96 12.33 -1.45 1.53
N GLN A 97 12.06 -0.80 2.66
CA GLN A 97 12.80 -1.03 3.91
C GLN A 97 12.34 -2.31 4.60
N ALA A 98 13.18 -2.85 5.49
CA ALA A 98 12.89 -4.03 6.29
C ALA A 98 11.52 -3.93 7.01
N ASP A 99 10.88 -5.09 7.20
CA ASP A 99 9.54 -5.28 7.78
C ASP A 99 8.39 -4.55 7.06
N SER A 100 8.64 -4.05 5.85
CA SER A 100 7.56 -3.52 5.01
C SER A 100 6.88 -4.66 4.27
N VAL A 101 5.56 -4.52 4.08
CA VAL A 101 4.81 -5.42 3.21
C VAL A 101 5.13 -5.20 1.74
N ASP A 102 4.93 -6.24 0.94
CA ASP A 102 5.04 -6.16 -0.51
C ASP A 102 4.20 -5.00 -1.05
N SER A 103 4.80 -4.17 -1.90
CA SER A 103 4.24 -2.88 -2.27
C SER A 103 4.45 -2.54 -3.74
N TYR A 104 3.46 -1.89 -4.33
CA TYR A 104 3.64 -1.13 -5.56
C TYR A 104 4.22 0.24 -5.21
N VAL A 105 5.18 0.71 -6.01
CA VAL A 105 5.83 2.01 -5.80
C VAL A 105 5.66 2.91 -7.00
N ALA A 106 5.57 4.21 -6.76
CA ALA A 106 5.48 5.22 -7.78
C ALA A 106 6.37 6.42 -7.48
N LEU A 107 6.75 7.13 -8.53
CA LEU A 107 7.49 8.38 -8.46
C LEU A 107 6.68 9.48 -9.14
N LYS A 108 6.53 10.60 -8.43
CA LYS A 108 6.06 11.87 -9.01
C LYS A 108 7.27 12.72 -9.38
N VAL A 109 7.34 13.15 -10.63
CA VAL A 109 8.40 14.01 -11.18
C VAL A 109 7.81 15.40 -11.42
N GLN A 110 8.43 16.43 -10.83
CA GLN A 110 8.02 17.83 -10.98
C GLN A 110 9.19 18.65 -11.51
N TYR A 111 8.90 19.59 -12.39
CA TYR A 111 9.90 20.39 -13.08
C TYR A 111 9.78 21.86 -12.70
N TYR A 112 10.91 22.49 -12.42
CA TYR A 112 10.99 23.90 -12.05
C TYR A 112 12.02 24.58 -12.94
N GLY A 113 11.62 25.66 -13.62
CA GLY A 113 12.53 26.52 -14.38
C GLY A 113 13.11 27.64 -13.52
N ALA A 114 13.60 28.67 -14.22
CA ALA A 114 14.14 29.88 -13.61
C ALA A 114 13.20 30.47 -12.55
N ASP A 115 13.80 31.01 -11.48
CA ASP A 115 13.10 31.62 -10.34
C ASP A 115 12.08 30.66 -9.68
N ASN A 116 12.36 29.34 -9.72
CA ASN A 116 11.55 28.28 -9.16
C ASN A 116 10.11 28.22 -9.72
N LYS A 117 9.92 28.69 -10.97
CA LYS A 117 8.63 28.58 -11.66
C LYS A 117 8.37 27.12 -12.00
N GLU A 118 7.26 26.58 -11.50
CA GLU A 118 6.84 25.22 -11.85
C GLU A 118 6.34 25.14 -13.30
N LEU A 119 6.86 24.17 -14.04
CA LEU A 119 6.64 23.91 -15.46
C LEU A 119 6.05 22.52 -15.68
N THR A 120 5.41 22.30 -16.82
CA THR A 120 5.16 20.93 -17.29
C THR A 120 6.44 20.29 -17.81
N GLY A 121 6.50 18.96 -17.89
CA GLY A 121 7.64 18.25 -18.49
C GLY A 121 7.89 18.66 -19.93
N GLU A 122 6.83 18.95 -20.70
CA GLU A 122 6.94 19.45 -22.07
C GLU A 122 7.61 20.83 -22.13
N GLU A 123 7.19 21.77 -21.28
CA GLU A 123 7.77 23.12 -21.19
C GLU A 123 9.24 23.06 -20.75
N PHE A 124 9.52 22.29 -19.70
CA PHE A 124 10.87 22.06 -19.21
C PHE A 124 11.77 21.48 -20.31
N GLY A 125 11.27 20.47 -21.02
CA GLY A 125 11.99 19.86 -22.12
C GLY A 125 12.28 20.81 -23.27
N LYS A 126 11.38 21.73 -23.60
CA LYS A 126 11.63 22.76 -24.64
C LYS A 126 12.72 23.76 -24.23
N LEU A 127 12.81 24.06 -22.93
CA LEU A 127 13.71 25.09 -22.43
C LEU A 127 15.11 24.56 -22.11
N TYR A 128 15.21 23.35 -21.57
CA TYR A 128 16.43 22.89 -20.93
C TYR A 128 16.99 21.57 -21.46
N LEU A 129 16.20 20.77 -22.18
CA LEU A 129 16.60 19.43 -22.59
C LEU A 129 17.03 19.38 -24.06
N ASN A 130 18.03 18.57 -24.34
CA ASN A 130 18.48 18.31 -25.71
C ASN A 130 17.43 17.45 -26.44
N LYS A 131 16.80 18.02 -27.47
CA LYS A 131 15.80 17.35 -28.32
C LYS A 131 16.36 16.92 -29.68
N ASP A 132 17.67 17.07 -29.93
CA ASP A 132 18.24 16.73 -31.22
C ASP A 132 18.10 15.24 -31.50
N LYS A 133 17.19 14.95 -32.44
CA LYS A 133 16.75 13.61 -32.86
C LYS A 133 17.80 12.82 -33.64
N GLN A 134 19.06 13.26 -33.64
CA GLN A 134 20.05 12.85 -34.63
C GLN A 134 21.07 11.83 -34.10
N ASP A 135 21.18 11.66 -32.77
CA ASP A 135 21.91 10.56 -32.16
C ASP A 135 20.92 9.41 -31.88
N GLU A 136 21.14 8.27 -32.53
CA GLU A 136 20.19 7.16 -32.77
C GLU A 136 19.57 6.46 -31.54
N ILE A 137 19.68 6.97 -30.30
CA ILE A 137 19.07 6.35 -29.12
C ILE A 137 18.61 7.46 -28.13
N ASN A 138 17.29 7.67 -28.02
CA ASN A 138 16.57 8.34 -26.91
C ASN A 138 16.49 9.89 -26.92
N SER A 139 15.85 10.44 -27.95
CA SER A 139 15.63 11.88 -28.22
C SER A 139 14.57 12.59 -27.35
N GLU A 140 14.58 12.42 -26.03
CA GLU A 140 13.72 13.22 -25.10
C GLU A 140 14.52 13.99 -24.05
N GLY A 141 15.85 13.89 -24.09
CA GLY A 141 16.77 14.56 -23.17
C GLY A 141 16.74 14.01 -21.73
N ILE A 142 15.86 13.04 -21.43
CA ILE A 142 15.90 12.21 -20.22
C ILE A 142 15.78 10.75 -20.67
N ASP A 143 16.65 9.89 -20.14
CA ASP A 143 16.72 8.47 -20.49
C ASP A 143 15.84 7.62 -19.56
N TYR A 144 14.54 7.60 -19.80
CA TYR A 144 13.56 6.88 -18.98
C TYR A 144 13.69 5.35 -19.11
N SER A 145 13.69 4.67 -17.96
CA SER A 145 13.74 3.20 -17.89
C SER A 145 12.40 2.56 -18.25
N TYR A 146 12.46 1.52 -19.08
CA TYR A 146 11.30 0.69 -19.44
C TYR A 146 10.71 -0.11 -18.27
N ALA A 147 11.38 -0.16 -17.12
CA ALA A 147 10.84 -0.79 -15.92
C ALA A 147 9.69 0.01 -15.27
N TRP A 148 9.50 1.26 -15.71
CA TRP A 148 8.46 2.16 -15.24
C TRP A 148 7.37 2.35 -16.30
N GLU A 149 6.16 2.66 -15.84
CA GLU A 149 5.01 3.00 -16.68
C GLU A 149 4.49 4.37 -16.27
N TYR A 150 4.35 5.28 -17.24
CA TYR A 150 3.66 6.55 -17.02
C TYR A 150 2.15 6.30 -16.83
N ILE A 151 1.59 6.80 -15.73
CA ILE A 151 0.18 6.55 -15.36
C ILE A 151 -0.69 7.81 -15.37
N GLY A 152 -0.10 8.98 -15.61
CA GLY A 152 -0.83 10.24 -15.75
C GLY A 152 -0.16 11.43 -15.06
N MET A 153 -0.84 12.56 -15.14
CA MET A 153 -0.49 13.78 -14.40
C MET A 153 -1.18 13.79 -13.04
N ALA A 154 -0.45 14.22 -12.01
CA ALA A 154 -1.04 14.57 -10.72
C ALA A 154 -2.04 15.74 -10.88
N ALA A 155 -2.92 15.93 -9.89
CA ALA A 155 -4.00 16.93 -9.94
C ALA A 155 -3.53 18.39 -10.07
N ASP A 156 -2.23 18.66 -9.86
CA ASP A 156 -1.62 19.97 -10.11
C ASP A 156 -1.34 20.24 -11.60
N ASP A 157 -1.65 19.28 -12.48
CA ASP A 157 -1.38 19.26 -13.92
C ASP A 157 0.11 19.52 -14.27
N LYS A 158 1.02 19.31 -13.31
CA LYS A 158 2.45 19.63 -13.46
C LYS A 158 3.39 18.54 -12.97
N GLY A 159 2.91 17.60 -12.15
CA GLY A 159 3.66 16.41 -11.77
C GLY A 159 3.34 15.21 -12.66
N GLU A 160 4.33 14.66 -13.35
CA GLU A 160 4.21 13.39 -14.08
C GLU A 160 4.35 12.23 -13.09
N VAL A 161 3.47 11.23 -13.17
CA VAL A 161 3.49 10.07 -12.26
C VAL A 161 3.86 8.80 -13.02
N TYR A 162 4.84 8.08 -12.50
CA TYR A 162 5.33 6.81 -13.01
C TYR A 162 5.21 5.73 -11.95
N ILE A 163 4.65 4.57 -12.29
CA ILE A 163 4.59 3.39 -11.41
C ILE A 163 5.63 2.36 -11.84
N TYR A 164 6.24 1.68 -10.88
CA TYR A 164 7.13 0.57 -11.15
C TYR A 164 6.31 -0.68 -11.51
N LYS A 165 6.71 -1.38 -12.57
CA LYS A 165 5.92 -2.50 -13.12
C LYS A 165 5.90 -3.74 -12.22
N ASP A 166 6.98 -3.95 -11.48
CA ASP A 166 7.11 -5.09 -10.57
C ASP A 166 6.72 -4.71 -9.13
N ILE A 167 6.29 -5.69 -8.35
CA ILE A 167 6.05 -5.53 -6.92
C ILE A 167 7.41 -5.55 -6.21
N LEU A 168 7.66 -4.59 -5.32
CA LEU A 168 8.79 -4.68 -4.42
C LEU A 168 8.46 -5.59 -3.25
N SER A 169 9.35 -6.52 -2.96
CA SER A 169 9.23 -7.49 -1.86
C SER A 169 10.51 -7.47 -1.02
N GLN A 170 10.47 -7.99 0.21
CA GLN A 170 11.71 -8.13 0.99
C GLN A 170 12.69 -9.06 0.28
N ASP A 171 13.98 -8.71 0.28
CA ASP A 171 15.01 -9.55 -0.32
C ASP A 171 15.04 -10.92 0.36
N ALA A 172 14.91 -11.97 -0.45
CA ALA A 172 15.18 -13.32 0.01
C ALA A 172 16.69 -13.51 0.15
N ALA A 173 17.16 -13.98 1.30
CA ALA A 173 18.58 -14.25 1.55
C ALA A 173 19.24 -15.24 0.56
N SER A 174 18.44 -15.93 -0.26
CA SER A 174 18.85 -16.95 -1.22
C SER A 174 18.97 -16.44 -2.67
N THR A 175 18.57 -15.20 -2.97
CA THR A 175 18.62 -14.64 -4.33
C THR A 175 19.72 -13.60 -4.48
N VAL A 176 20.36 -13.58 -5.65
CA VAL A 176 21.32 -12.53 -6.02
C VAL A 176 20.61 -11.27 -6.52
N LYS A 177 19.38 -11.43 -7.04
CA LYS A 177 18.53 -10.31 -7.47
C LYS A 177 17.93 -9.63 -6.24
N LYS A 178 18.10 -8.31 -6.15
CA LYS A 178 17.38 -7.47 -5.20
C LYS A 178 15.94 -7.29 -5.68
N GLU A 179 15.00 -7.66 -4.84
CA GLU A 179 13.56 -7.53 -5.07
C GLU A 179 12.99 -6.36 -4.24
N ASN A 180 13.77 -5.85 -3.29
CA ASN A 180 13.41 -4.71 -2.46
C ASN A 180 13.74 -3.36 -3.10
N MET A 181 14.26 -3.32 -4.32
CA MET A 181 14.75 -2.09 -4.93
C MET A 181 14.35 -2.01 -6.40
N THR A 182 13.99 -0.82 -6.87
CA THR A 182 13.66 -0.58 -8.27
C THR A 182 14.92 -0.47 -9.13
N GLU A 183 14.76 -0.66 -10.44
CA GLU A 183 15.64 0.01 -11.42
C GLU A 183 15.46 1.54 -11.30
N PRO A 184 16.49 2.37 -11.57
CA PRO A 184 16.33 3.82 -11.60
C PRO A 184 15.26 4.28 -12.61
N LEU A 185 14.51 5.34 -12.30
CA LEU A 185 13.52 5.89 -13.25
C LEU A 185 14.18 6.42 -14.52
N PHE A 186 15.32 7.08 -14.37
CA PHE A 186 16.21 7.47 -15.46
C PHE A 186 17.63 7.58 -14.90
N THR A 187 18.64 7.54 -15.77
CA THR A 187 20.05 7.61 -15.34
C THR A 187 20.73 8.92 -15.68
N ARG A 188 20.18 9.68 -16.63
CA ARG A 188 20.81 10.88 -17.17
C ARG A 188 19.80 11.92 -17.61
N VAL A 189 20.21 13.17 -17.45
CA VAL A 189 19.55 14.35 -18.01
C VAL A 189 20.52 15.02 -18.97
N TYR A 190 20.12 15.15 -20.24
CA TYR A 190 20.91 15.74 -21.32
C TYR A 190 20.45 17.18 -21.52
N LEU A 191 21.30 18.13 -21.14
CA LEU A 191 21.00 19.56 -21.25
C LEU A 191 21.13 20.02 -22.70
N SER A 192 20.27 20.95 -23.10
CA SER A 192 20.35 21.60 -24.42
C SER A 192 21.64 22.42 -24.55
N SER A 193 22.24 22.42 -25.75
CA SER A 193 23.32 23.34 -26.12
C SER A 193 22.86 24.78 -26.26
N ASP A 194 21.55 25.00 -26.41
CA ASP A 194 20.95 26.30 -26.69
C ASP A 194 20.58 27.07 -25.41
N ILE A 195 20.96 26.56 -24.24
CA ILE A 195 20.77 27.28 -22.98
C ILE A 195 21.71 28.50 -22.99
N HIS A 196 21.11 29.68 -22.93
CA HIS A 196 21.84 30.94 -22.91
C HIS A 196 21.84 31.60 -21.54
N GLN A 197 22.84 32.45 -21.30
CA GLN A 197 22.88 33.27 -20.09
C GLN A 197 21.72 34.27 -20.10
N ASP A 198 21.15 34.50 -18.92
CA ASP A 198 20.23 35.59 -18.70
C ASP A 198 20.93 36.94 -18.97
N GLU A 199 20.28 37.79 -19.75
CA GLU A 199 20.86 39.05 -20.21
C GLU A 199 21.15 40.03 -19.08
N VAL A 200 20.43 39.93 -17.95
CA VAL A 200 20.55 40.84 -16.80
C VAL A 200 21.46 40.25 -15.74
N LYS A 201 21.21 39.00 -15.34
CA LYS A 201 21.97 38.29 -14.29
C LYS A 201 23.36 37.86 -14.78
N LYS A 202 23.58 37.81 -16.10
CA LYS A 202 24.83 37.33 -16.75
C LYS A 202 25.25 35.93 -16.28
N LYS A 203 24.26 35.11 -15.95
CA LYS A 203 24.40 33.73 -15.46
C LYS A 203 23.47 32.81 -16.24
N LEU A 204 23.84 31.54 -16.33
CA LEU A 204 22.94 30.51 -16.83
C LEU A 204 21.73 30.36 -15.87
N PRO A 205 20.55 29.96 -16.39
CA PRO A 205 19.35 29.82 -15.57
C PRO A 205 19.50 28.69 -14.54
N GLU A 206 18.94 28.89 -13.36
CA GLU A 206 18.76 27.81 -12.38
C GLU A 206 17.45 27.08 -12.68
N PHE A 207 17.45 25.75 -12.64
CA PHE A 207 16.27 24.91 -12.82
C PHE A 207 16.43 23.62 -12.02
N ASN A 208 15.34 22.90 -11.77
CA ASN A 208 15.33 21.75 -10.88
C ASN A 208 14.33 20.68 -11.35
N ILE A 209 14.68 19.41 -11.10
CA ILE A 209 13.77 18.26 -11.22
C ILE A 209 13.60 17.69 -9.82
N LYS A 210 12.39 17.76 -9.29
CA LYS A 210 12.05 17.24 -7.97
C LYS A 210 11.35 15.90 -8.12
N ILE A 211 11.77 14.91 -7.33
CA ILE A 211 11.22 13.56 -7.35
C ILE A 211 10.67 13.24 -5.96
N THR A 212 9.45 12.70 -5.92
CA THR A 212 8.79 12.26 -4.69
C THR A 212 8.32 10.82 -4.85
N ALA A 213 8.65 9.96 -3.88
CA ALA A 213 8.28 8.54 -3.90
C ALA A 213 7.03 8.25 -3.09
N TYR A 214 6.22 7.32 -3.59
CA TYR A 214 4.98 6.85 -3.00
C TYR A 214 4.93 5.33 -3.03
N ALA A 215 4.21 4.73 -2.09
CA ALA A 215 3.97 3.29 -2.07
C ALA A 215 2.59 2.95 -1.54
N ILE A 216 2.02 1.87 -2.08
CA ILE A 216 0.78 1.26 -1.61
C ILE A 216 0.98 -0.26 -1.52
N GLN A 217 0.28 -0.92 -0.61
CA GLN A 217 0.41 -2.38 -0.45
C GLN A 217 -0.04 -3.11 -1.72
N ALA A 218 0.69 -4.16 -2.08
CA ALA A 218 0.35 -5.01 -3.22
C ALA A 218 -0.70 -6.07 -2.87
N ASN A 219 -0.73 -6.54 -1.61
CA ASN A 219 -1.68 -7.58 -1.21
C ASN A 219 -3.13 -7.08 -1.33
N GLY A 220 -3.95 -7.82 -2.09
CA GLY A 220 -5.34 -7.48 -2.36
C GLY A 220 -5.54 -6.54 -3.55
N ASN A 221 -4.45 -6.10 -4.20
CA ASN A 221 -4.47 -5.20 -5.34
C ASN A 221 -3.96 -5.90 -6.61
N THR A 222 -4.64 -5.65 -7.72
CA THR A 222 -4.09 -5.93 -9.05
C THR A 222 -3.24 -4.74 -9.48
N TYR A 223 -2.41 -4.92 -10.51
CA TYR A 223 -1.63 -3.80 -11.03
C TYR A 223 -2.51 -2.63 -11.52
N ASP A 224 -3.64 -2.91 -12.17
CA ASP A 224 -4.56 -1.85 -12.63
C ASP A 224 -5.31 -1.16 -11.46
N SER A 225 -5.67 -1.90 -10.41
CA SER A 225 -6.26 -1.28 -9.21
C SER A 225 -5.22 -0.43 -8.49
N ALA A 226 -3.98 -0.92 -8.40
CA ALA A 226 -2.86 -0.21 -7.82
C ALA A 226 -2.58 1.11 -8.54
N LYS A 227 -2.62 1.17 -9.88
CA LYS A 227 -2.50 2.44 -10.63
C LYS A 227 -3.57 3.45 -10.22
N THR A 228 -4.82 3.01 -10.12
CA THR A 228 -5.96 3.87 -9.74
C THR A 228 -5.82 4.37 -8.30
N GLU A 229 -5.51 3.47 -7.37
CA GLU A 229 -5.31 3.80 -5.96
C GLU A 229 -4.12 4.74 -5.76
N MET A 230 -3.01 4.51 -6.47
CA MET A 230 -1.80 5.34 -6.42
C MET A 230 -2.10 6.77 -6.87
N MET A 231 -2.80 6.93 -7.99
CA MET A 231 -3.21 8.26 -8.48
C MET A 231 -4.13 8.95 -7.48
N SER A 232 -5.10 8.23 -6.90
CA SER A 232 -5.99 8.78 -5.87
C SER A 232 -5.20 9.23 -4.64
N PHE A 233 -4.22 8.43 -4.20
CA PHE A 233 -3.40 8.74 -3.04
C PHE A 233 -2.52 9.97 -3.27
N ILE A 234 -1.80 10.03 -4.38
CA ILE A 234 -0.94 11.17 -4.75
C ILE A 234 -1.76 12.46 -4.80
N ASN A 235 -2.94 12.42 -5.40
CA ASN A 235 -3.81 13.58 -5.52
C ASN A 235 -4.38 14.02 -4.16
N SER A 236 -4.65 13.09 -3.24
CA SER A 236 -5.17 13.42 -1.90
C SER A 236 -4.16 14.16 -1.00
N ILE A 237 -2.86 14.05 -1.29
CA ILE A 237 -1.80 14.72 -0.53
C ILE A 237 -1.56 16.15 -1.07
N ALA A 238 -1.88 16.41 -2.34
CA ALA A 238 -1.69 17.73 -2.95
C ALA A 238 -2.65 18.81 -2.39
N ASP A 239 -3.72 18.40 -1.69
CA ASP A 239 -4.74 19.28 -1.10
C ASP A 239 -4.44 19.75 0.34
N TYR A 240 -3.22 19.54 0.86
CA TYR A 240 -2.79 19.95 2.21
C TYR A 240 -1.63 20.94 2.23
#